data_AF-A0A2E8X4H1-F1
#
_entry.id   AF-A0A2E8X4H1-F1
#
_cell.length_a   1.000
_cell.length_b   1.000
_cell.length_c   1.000
_cell.angle_alpha   90.00
_cell.angle_beta   90.00
_cell.angle_gamma   90.00
#
_symmetry.space_group_name_H-M   'P 1'
#
loop_
_entity.id
_entity.type
_entity.pdbx_description
1 polymer ?
#
loop_
_entity_poly.entity_id
_entity_poly.type
_entity_poly.pdbx_seq_one_letter_code
_entity_poly.pdbx_strand_id
1 'polypeptide(L)'
;MPLVLTSALARIVLGLLFSSFAAFVSWVLFFQGSSFNEEVYYVRQSIVIGVPAGLAISVIWWNPESPTLMMIFQSATIILISVLSPLVTVSFTDVDAGTTLLGPSTRVPVISIADIFKKMMLSSVLAANFVGATFFLYRSVIHKEI
;
A
#
# COMPACT_ATOMS: atom_id res chain seq x y z
N MET A 1 1.96 21.41 18.84
CA MET A 1 0.87 20.42 18.63
C MET A 1 0.06 20.67 17.36
N PRO A 2 -0.54 21.86 17.11
CA PRO A 2 -1.36 22.06 15.90
C PRO A 2 -0.55 21.92 14.59
N LEU A 3 0.69 22.40 14.55
CA LEU A 3 1.55 22.34 13.37
C LEU A 3 1.95 20.90 12.95
N VAL A 4 2.24 20.04 13.93
CA VAL A 4 2.57 18.62 13.73
C VAL A 4 1.36 17.87 13.16
N LEU A 5 0.17 18.13 13.72
CA LEU A 5 -1.07 17.52 13.24
C LEU A 5 -1.41 17.96 11.81
N THR A 6 -1.31 19.26 11.51
CA THR A 6 -1.56 19.77 10.15
C THR A 6 -0.55 19.24 9.14
N SER A 7 0.73 19.12 9.52
CA SER A 7 1.79 18.54 8.67
C SER A 7 1.51 17.05 8.40
N ALA A 8 1.20 16.28 9.44
CA ALA A 8 0.86 14.87 9.30
C ALA A 8 -0.36 14.66 8.39
N LEU A 9 -1.43 15.43 8.60
CA LEU A 9 -2.65 15.33 7.78
C LEU A 9 -2.38 15.70 6.32
N ALA A 10 -1.63 16.77 6.06
CA ALA A 10 -1.25 17.15 4.70
C ALA A 10 -0.45 16.03 4.03
N ARG A 11 0.56 15.47 4.72
CA ARG A 11 1.36 14.35 4.21
C ARG A 11 0.54 13.08 3.99
N ILE A 12 -0.45 12.78 4.84
CA ILE A 12 -1.37 11.68 4.62
C ILE A 12 -2.18 11.92 3.34
N VAL A 13 -2.80 13.10 3.17
CA VAL A 13 -3.62 13.39 1.99
C VAL A 13 -2.80 13.35 0.71
N LEU A 14 -1.63 14.00 0.69
CA LEU A 14 -0.70 13.95 -0.45
C LEU A 14 -0.22 12.52 -0.68
N GLY A 15 0.10 11.81 0.40
CA GLY A 15 0.48 10.41 0.43
C GLY A 15 -0.54 9.55 -0.28
N LEU A 16 -1.81 9.65 0.07
CA LEU A 16 -2.90 8.92 -0.55
C LEU A 16 -3.03 9.25 -2.04
N LEU A 17 -3.04 10.53 -2.40
CA LEU A 17 -3.25 10.98 -3.78
C LEU A 17 -2.12 10.54 -4.72
N PHE A 18 -0.88 10.89 -4.40
CA PHE A 18 0.26 10.63 -5.29
C PHE A 18 0.62 9.15 -5.36
N SER A 19 0.49 8.41 -4.27
CA SER A 19 0.78 6.97 -4.30
C SER A 19 -0.31 6.17 -5.02
N SER A 20 -1.58 6.54 -4.88
CA SER A 20 -2.66 5.95 -5.68
C SER A 20 -2.46 6.24 -7.16
N PHE A 21 -2.06 7.47 -7.52
CA PHE A 21 -1.74 7.82 -8.89
C PHE A 21 -0.54 7.02 -9.43
N ALA A 22 0.56 6.94 -8.68
CA ALA A 22 1.75 6.17 -9.06
C ALA A 22 1.44 4.68 -9.22
N ALA A 23 0.67 4.10 -8.28
CA ALA A 23 0.20 2.72 -8.34
C ALA A 23 -0.65 2.46 -9.59
N PHE A 24 -1.61 3.36 -9.87
CA PHE A 24 -2.47 3.24 -11.04
C PHE A 24 -1.70 3.33 -12.35
N VAL A 25 -0.83 4.33 -12.50
CA VAL A 25 -0.01 4.49 -13.71
C VAL A 25 0.89 3.27 -13.92
N SER A 26 1.56 2.79 -12.87
CA SER A 26 2.38 1.59 -12.97
C SER A 26 1.56 0.37 -13.35
N TRP A 27 0.39 0.20 -12.73
CA TRP A 27 -0.52 -0.89 -13.07
C TRP A 27 -0.92 -0.83 -14.54
N VAL A 28 -1.37 0.32 -15.06
CA VAL A 28 -1.73 0.47 -16.48
C VAL A 28 -0.57 0.13 -17.42
N LEU A 29 0.66 0.52 -17.09
CA LEU A 29 1.84 0.30 -17.94
C LEU A 29 2.37 -1.14 -17.90
N PHE A 30 2.29 -1.79 -16.74
CA PHE A 30 2.86 -3.11 -16.50
C PHE A 30 1.79 -4.20 -16.31
N PHE A 31 0.53 -3.89 -16.59
CA PHE A 31 -0.55 -4.86 -16.54
C PHE A 31 -0.29 -5.97 -17.56
N GLN A 32 0.04 -7.14 -17.04
CA GLN A 32 0.00 -8.39 -17.78
C GLN A 32 -1.32 -9.06 -17.38
N GLY A 33 -2.09 -9.52 -18.36
CA GLY A 33 -3.39 -10.16 -18.15
C GLY A 33 -3.34 -11.34 -17.17
N SER A 34 -4.51 -11.92 -16.87
CA SER A 34 -4.63 -13.03 -15.92
C SER A 34 -3.66 -14.17 -16.25
N SER A 35 -2.99 -14.70 -15.22
CA SER A 35 -2.08 -15.84 -15.33
C SER A 35 -2.81 -17.14 -14.95
N PHE A 36 -2.36 -18.29 -15.47
CA PHE A 36 -2.88 -19.61 -15.08
C PHE A 36 -2.62 -19.96 -13.60
N ASN A 37 -1.69 -19.27 -12.94
CA ASN A 37 -1.41 -19.40 -11.51
C ASN A 37 -1.75 -18.09 -10.78
N GLU A 38 -2.73 -18.14 -9.89
CA GLU A 38 -3.25 -16.98 -9.15
C GLU A 38 -2.23 -16.41 -8.16
N GLU A 39 -1.47 -17.25 -7.46
CA GLU A 39 -0.45 -16.79 -6.50
C GLU A 39 0.65 -15.98 -7.20
N VAL A 40 1.13 -16.50 -8.34
CA VAL A 40 2.16 -15.81 -9.15
C VAL A 40 1.60 -14.50 -9.70
N TYR A 41 0.32 -14.47 -10.09
CA TYR A 41 -0.35 -13.26 -10.53
C TYR A 41 -0.41 -12.23 -9.40
N TYR A 42 -0.87 -12.59 -8.20
CA TYR A 42 -0.98 -11.68 -7.07
C TYR A 42 0.36 -11.16 -6.58
N VAL A 43 1.41 -11.97 -6.56
CA VAL A 43 2.77 -11.51 -6.23
C VAL A 43 3.26 -10.48 -7.24
N ARG A 44 3.07 -10.72 -8.55
CA ARG A 44 3.42 -9.74 -9.57
C ARG A 44 2.63 -8.44 -9.43
N GLN A 45 1.32 -8.53 -9.27
CA GLN A 45 0.47 -7.33 -9.10
C GLN A 45 0.84 -6.56 -7.83
N SER A 46 1.18 -7.24 -6.74
CA SER A 46 1.62 -6.60 -5.49
C SER A 46 2.92 -5.83 -5.66
N ILE A 47 3.86 -6.33 -6.46
CA ILE A 47 5.10 -5.62 -6.78
C ILE A 47 4.82 -4.42 -7.69
N VAL A 48 4.04 -4.64 -8.76
CA VAL A 48 3.70 -3.61 -9.76
C VAL A 48 2.96 -2.42 -9.14
N ILE A 49 2.07 -2.68 -8.18
CA ILE A 49 1.30 -1.66 -7.47
C ILE A 49 2.11 -1.10 -6.30
N GLY A 50 2.69 -1.99 -5.50
CA GLY A 50 3.26 -1.68 -4.19
C GLY A 50 4.59 -0.94 -4.26
N VAL A 51 5.49 -1.26 -5.20
CA VAL A 51 6.79 -0.57 -5.29
C VAL A 51 6.61 0.92 -5.65
N PRO A 52 5.88 1.30 -6.71
CA PRO A 52 5.64 2.71 -7.03
C PRO A 52 4.88 3.46 -5.93
N ALA A 53 3.86 2.84 -5.34
CA ALA A 53 3.13 3.44 -4.21
C ALA A 53 4.07 3.72 -3.04
N GLY A 54 4.89 2.71 -2.67
CA GLY A 54 5.83 2.80 -1.57
C GLY A 54 6.92 3.85 -1.80
N LEU A 55 7.40 4.00 -3.04
CA LEU A 55 8.36 5.06 -3.40
C LEU A 55 7.73 6.45 -3.26
N ALA A 56 6.53 6.67 -3.79
CA ALA A 56 5.82 7.95 -3.67
C ALA A 56 5.59 8.33 -2.19
N ILE A 57 5.14 7.37 -1.37
CA ILE A 57 4.93 7.56 0.06
C ILE A 57 6.28 7.87 0.75
N SER A 58 7.34 7.13 0.42
CA SER A 58 8.66 7.34 1.02
C SER A 58 9.18 8.76 0.79
N VAL A 59 8.98 9.32 -0.41
CA VAL A 59 9.35 10.71 -0.74
C VAL A 59 8.51 11.71 0.05
N ILE A 60 7.20 11.50 0.19
CA ILE A 60 6.29 12.40 0.90
C ILE A 60 6.60 12.44 2.41
N TRP A 61 6.97 11.29 2.98
CA TRP A 61 7.37 11.17 4.37
C TRP A 61 8.87 11.44 4.58
N TRP A 62 9.58 11.84 3.53
CA TRP A 62 10.99 12.19 3.64
C TRP A 62 11.16 13.46 4.49
N ASN A 63 12.19 13.47 5.34
CA ASN A 63 12.61 14.66 6.06
C ASN A 63 14.13 14.83 5.87
N PRO A 64 14.59 15.91 5.22
CA PRO A 64 16.02 16.16 5.04
C PRO A 64 16.74 16.50 6.36
N GLU A 65 16.01 16.91 7.40
CA GLU A 65 16.60 17.23 8.72
C GLU A 65 16.89 15.97 9.54
N SER A 66 16.26 14.85 9.21
CA SER A 66 16.50 13.57 9.87
C SER A 66 17.80 12.91 9.38
N PRO A 67 18.48 12.13 10.24
CA PRO A 67 19.59 11.27 9.83
C PRO A 67 19.26 10.38 8.60
N THR A 68 20.10 10.44 7.57
CA THR A 68 19.91 9.72 6.29
C THR A 68 19.68 8.22 6.48
N LEU A 69 20.40 7.58 7.41
CA LEU A 69 20.27 6.16 7.69
C LEU A 69 18.86 5.82 8.22
N MET A 70 18.29 6.64 9.10
CA MET A 70 16.91 6.47 9.57
C MET A 70 15.92 6.63 8.41
N MET A 71 16.14 7.59 7.52
CA MET A 71 15.27 7.82 6.37
C MET A 71 15.31 6.68 5.34
N ILE A 72 16.46 6.04 5.16
CA ILE A 72 16.61 4.84 4.34
C ILE A 72 15.82 3.68 4.97
N PHE A 73 15.96 3.44 6.27
CA PHE A 73 15.20 2.39 6.97
C PHE A 73 13.70 2.62 6.91
N GLN A 74 13.24 3.86 7.11
CA GLN A 74 11.84 4.23 6.95
C GLN A 74 11.36 3.90 5.54
N SER A 75 12.08 4.34 4.51
CA SER A 75 11.70 4.14 3.11
C SER A 75 11.66 2.66 2.72
N ALA A 76 12.66 1.88 3.15
CA ALA A 76 12.69 0.43 2.95
C ALA A 76 11.47 -0.25 3.61
N THR A 77 11.11 0.15 4.83
CA THR A 77 9.95 -0.38 5.55
C THR A 77 8.63 -0.01 4.84
N ILE A 78 8.50 1.25 4.39
CA ILE A 78 7.34 1.72 3.65
C ILE A 78 7.16 0.89 2.37
N ILE A 79 8.22 0.72 1.58
CA ILE A 79 8.17 -0.05 0.32
C ILE A 79 7.82 -1.52 0.61
N LEU A 80 8.45 -2.12 1.63
CA LEU A 80 8.18 -3.51 2.01
C LEU A 80 6.71 -3.71 2.39
N ILE A 81 6.16 -2.86 3.27
CA ILE A 81 4.76 -2.93 3.69
C ILE A 81 3.80 -2.64 2.53
N SER A 82 4.17 -1.71 1.66
CA SER A 82 3.41 -1.37 0.45
C SER A 82 3.27 -2.56 -0.51
N VAL A 83 4.29 -3.44 -0.58
CA VAL A 83 4.30 -4.66 -1.41
C VAL A 83 3.67 -5.86 -0.71
N LEU A 84 3.83 -6.00 0.62
CA LEU A 84 3.30 -7.15 1.34
C LEU A 84 1.82 -7.01 1.72
N SER A 85 1.35 -5.81 2.03
CA SER A 85 -0.04 -5.61 2.45
C SER A 85 -1.09 -6.02 1.39
N PRO A 86 -0.88 -5.81 0.08
CA PRO A 86 -1.81 -6.30 -0.93
C PRO A 86 -1.93 -7.81 -0.94
N LEU A 87 -0.82 -8.55 -0.76
CA LEU A 87 -0.81 -10.01 -0.68
C LEU A 87 -1.68 -10.50 0.48
N VAL A 88 -1.47 -9.91 1.65
CA VAL A 88 -2.26 -10.22 2.84
C VAL A 88 -3.74 -9.96 2.58
N THR A 89 -4.07 -8.82 1.97
CA THR A 89 -5.46 -8.45 1.68
C THR A 89 -6.14 -9.43 0.73
N VAL A 90 -5.50 -9.76 -0.40
CA VAL A 90 -6.10 -10.70 -1.37
C VAL A 90 -6.24 -12.10 -0.78
N SER A 91 -5.22 -12.56 -0.02
CA SER A 91 -5.25 -13.85 0.66
C SER A 91 -6.38 -13.95 1.70
N PHE A 92 -6.77 -12.87 2.37
CA PHE A 92 -7.90 -12.88 3.30
C PHE A 92 -9.26 -12.67 2.61
N THR A 93 -9.32 -11.87 1.54
CA THR A 93 -10.60 -11.65 0.83
C THR A 93 -11.04 -12.82 -0.03
N ASP A 94 -10.11 -13.67 -0.48
CA ASP A 94 -10.43 -14.88 -1.24
C ASP A 94 -11.01 -15.99 -0.33
N VAL A 95 -10.83 -15.91 1.00
CA VAL A 95 -11.38 -16.88 1.96
C VAL A 95 -12.92 -16.76 2.10
N ASP A 96 -13.51 -15.61 1.75
CA ASP A 96 -14.94 -15.33 1.98
C ASP A 96 -15.84 -15.38 0.72
N ALA A 97 -15.34 -15.79 -0.44
CA ALA A 97 -16.19 -16.08 -1.61
C ALA A 97 -17.00 -17.40 -1.47
N GLY A 98 -16.91 -18.06 -0.32
CA GLY A 98 -17.56 -19.32 0.01
C GLY A 98 -18.35 -19.29 1.31
N THR A 99 -19.09 -18.21 1.62
CA THR A 99 -20.18 -18.25 2.63
C THR A 99 -21.32 -19.16 2.16
N THR A 100 -20.97 -20.44 2.13
CA THR A 100 -21.79 -21.64 2.04
C THR A 100 -22.44 -21.90 3.40
N LEU A 101 -23.11 -20.89 3.99
CA LEU A 101 -24.03 -21.15 5.11
C LEU A 101 -25.30 -21.90 4.64
N LEU A 102 -25.48 -22.10 3.32
CA LEU A 102 -26.59 -22.83 2.71
C LEU A 102 -26.14 -23.82 1.60
N GLY A 103 -24.93 -24.38 1.70
CA GLY A 103 -24.46 -25.47 0.82
C GLY A 103 -23.56 -25.02 -0.35
N PRO A 104 -22.94 -25.99 -1.06
CA PRO A 104 -21.89 -25.73 -2.04
C PRO A 104 -22.47 -25.09 -3.31
N SER A 105 -22.52 -23.77 -3.32
CA SER A 105 -22.86 -23.01 -4.53
C SER A 105 -21.66 -23.03 -5.47
N THR A 106 -21.75 -23.80 -6.55
CA THR A 106 -20.83 -23.88 -7.69
C THR A 106 -20.85 -22.60 -8.56
N ARG A 107 -20.94 -21.42 -7.94
CA ARG A 107 -20.72 -20.16 -8.65
C ARG A 107 -19.22 -19.92 -8.67
N VAL A 108 -18.60 -20.19 -9.80
CA VAL A 108 -17.24 -19.73 -10.13
C VAL A 108 -17.19 -18.24 -9.79
N PRO A 109 -16.43 -17.79 -8.77
CA PRO A 109 -16.33 -16.38 -8.49
C PRO A 109 -15.64 -15.74 -9.70
N VAL A 110 -16.41 -15.00 -10.51
CA VAL A 110 -15.83 -14.14 -11.55
C VAL A 110 -15.23 -12.95 -10.81
N ILE A 111 -14.02 -13.12 -10.28
CA ILE A 111 -13.34 -12.05 -9.58
C ILE A 111 -12.94 -11.00 -10.62
N SER A 112 -13.49 -9.79 -10.48
CA SER A 112 -13.17 -8.69 -11.38
C SER A 112 -11.72 -8.25 -11.14
N ILE A 113 -10.91 -8.23 -12.21
CA ILE A 113 -9.53 -7.70 -12.19
C ILE A 113 -9.50 -6.27 -11.62
N ALA A 114 -10.51 -5.46 -11.94
CA ALA A 114 -10.63 -4.10 -11.43
C ALA A 114 -10.91 -4.06 -9.92
N ASP A 115 -11.62 -5.05 -9.37
CA ASP A 115 -11.89 -5.15 -7.94
C ASP A 115 -10.64 -5.60 -7.17
N ILE A 116 -9.91 -6.60 -7.68
CA ILE A 116 -8.60 -7.01 -7.15
C ILE A 116 -7.66 -5.82 -7.13
N PHE A 117 -7.52 -5.12 -8.25
CA PHE A 117 -6.67 -3.93 -8.34
C PHE A 117 -7.03 -2.88 -7.28
N LYS A 118 -8.32 -2.55 -7.13
CA LYS A 118 -8.77 -1.57 -6.13
C LYS A 118 -8.40 -2.00 -4.71
N LYS A 119 -8.65 -3.26 -4.35
CA LYS A 119 -8.32 -3.80 -3.01
C LYS A 119 -6.82 -3.76 -2.75
N MET A 120 -6.02 -4.20 -3.72
CA MET A 120 -4.56 -4.20 -3.64
C MET A 120 -4.01 -2.78 -3.52
N MET A 121 -4.50 -1.84 -4.33
CA MET A 121 -4.09 -0.45 -4.29
C MET A 121 -4.48 0.20 -2.96
N LEU A 122 -5.72 0.03 -2.49
CA LEU A 122 -6.17 0.57 -1.20
C LEU A 122 -5.31 0.05 -0.05
N SER A 123 -5.09 -1.26 0.01
CA SER A 123 -4.24 -1.87 1.04
C SER A 123 -2.83 -1.30 1.01
N SER A 124 -2.20 -1.30 -0.17
CA SER A 124 -0.84 -0.81 -0.38
C SER A 124 -0.67 0.62 0.15
N VAL A 125 -1.56 1.50 -0.30
CA VAL A 125 -1.50 2.94 -0.05
C VAL A 125 -1.82 3.28 1.41
N LEU A 126 -2.82 2.63 2.00
CA LEU A 126 -3.22 2.89 3.39
C LEU A 126 -2.18 2.37 4.38
N ALA A 127 -1.75 1.11 4.24
CA ALA A 127 -0.82 0.49 5.18
C ALA A 127 0.53 1.21 5.17
N ALA A 128 1.05 1.53 3.99
CA ALA A 128 2.32 2.24 3.85
C ALA A 128 2.25 3.69 4.37
N ASN A 129 1.13 4.41 4.15
CA ASN A 129 0.95 5.74 4.74
C ASN A 129 0.85 5.70 6.27
N PHE A 130 0.19 4.68 6.82
CA PHE A 130 0.11 4.51 8.28
C PHE A 130 1.50 4.31 8.89
N VAL A 131 2.35 3.51 8.24
CA VAL A 131 3.76 3.34 8.63
C VAL A 131 4.52 4.67 8.54
N GLY A 132 4.38 5.41 7.44
CA GLY A 132 5.00 6.73 7.28
C GLY A 132 4.59 7.71 8.38
N ALA A 133 3.30 7.77 8.70
CA ALA A 133 2.77 8.58 9.79
C ALA A 133 3.32 8.15 11.16
N THR A 134 3.46 6.84 11.39
CA THR A 134 4.02 6.30 12.64
C THR A 134 5.48 6.72 12.82
N PHE A 135 6.30 6.61 11.77
CA PHE A 135 7.69 7.09 11.82
C PHE A 135 7.78 8.61 12.00
N PHE A 136 6.90 9.37 11.36
CA PHE A 136 6.82 10.82 11.57
C PHE A 136 6.50 11.16 13.03
N LEU A 137 5.46 10.56 13.60
CA LEU A 137 5.08 10.77 15.00
C LEU A 137 6.21 10.36 15.95
N TYR A 138 6.86 9.21 15.72
CA TYR A 138 8.01 8.77 16.48
C TYR A 138 9.15 9.80 16.47
N ARG A 139 9.51 10.31 15.29
CA ARG A 139 10.55 11.33 15.14
C ARG A 139 10.17 12.65 15.79
N SER A 140 8.92 13.09 15.63
CA SER A 140 8.44 14.31 16.26
C SER A 140 8.40 14.24 17.79
N VAL A 141 8.16 13.07 18.38
CA VAL A 141 8.16 12.91 19.84
C VAL A 141 9.59 12.78 20.39
N ILE A 142 10.41 11.90 19.80
CA ILE A 142 11.72 11.54 20.35
C ILE A 142 12.81 12.54 19.95
N HIS A 143 12.83 12.94 18.67
CA HIS A 143 13.87 13.82 18.11
C HIS A 143 13.43 15.28 18.08
N LYS A 144 12.18 15.59 18.48
CA LYS A 144 11.57 16.93 18.47
C LYS A 144 11.62 17.61 17.09
N GLU A 145 11.65 16.80 16.03
CA GLU A 145 11.57 17.27 14.65
C GLU A 145 10.13 17.69 14.32
N ILE A 146 9.95 18.87 13.73
CA ILE A 146 8.64 19.40 13.29
C ILE A 146 8.63 19.54 11.78
#